data_AF-A0A494Z2M8-F1
#
_entry.id   AF-A0A494Z2M8-F1
#
_cell.length_a   1.000
_cell.length_b   1.000
_cell.length_c   1.000
_cell.angle_alpha   90.00
_cell.angle_beta   90.00
_cell.angle_gamma   90.00
#
_symmetry.space_group_name_H-M   'P 1'
#
loop_
_entity.id
_entity.type
_entity.pdbx_description
1 polymer ?
#
loop_
_entity_poly.entity_id
_entity_poly.type
_entity_poly.pdbx_seq_one_letter_code
_entity_poly.pdbx_strand_id
1 'polypeptide(L)'
;MVIAFLLFPFAVLIKLGDKIMNKLTSPLGITILIALLIGLFNFTNFAETVNYFGLAFCLLFFTLFIHELGHALFGIWSGYRFNYLTVGPITIEKMERLRLKINNSWFLVGGIANCSPLSNDLTTIAKQHKRFAAGGPIFSFIAAIISLIAGSLLNINWVTYFGIFNLFIFIVTILPYKGTLKSDGRVLLELSKKGKEQEEYLISLSLFKEMNSPFHPTKWSIDLIERAKTMQPTVDNVMVCYILFYYTLIQEGYENASRLLEPFKQIPVTKENKMALQFINHIKQVDLIVEGNFDKATIHHLHQQLSPIDPFSYKRSQAILANLEGNDKLVLQKIGEVEKEIKKGKHLFGFYAAEEQLTQLLKSKLMTLT
;
A
#
# COMPACT_ATOMS: atom_id res chain seq x y z
N MET A 1 24.04 -39.68 11.39
CA MET A 1 22.57 -39.56 11.55
C MET A 1 22.14 -38.82 12.84
N VAL A 2 23.04 -38.11 13.56
CA VAL A 2 22.74 -37.51 14.88
C VAL A 2 22.71 -35.98 14.88
N ILE A 3 23.28 -35.32 13.87
CA ILE A 3 23.29 -33.84 13.76
C ILE A 3 21.93 -33.27 13.27
N ALA A 4 21.10 -34.08 12.62
CA ALA A 4 19.78 -33.66 12.13
C ALA A 4 18.71 -33.50 13.24
N PHE A 5 18.90 -34.11 14.41
CA PHE A 5 17.91 -34.09 15.50
C PHE A 5 18.05 -32.88 16.45
N LEU A 6 19.23 -32.23 16.50
CA LEU A 6 19.48 -31.09 17.39
C LEU A 6 19.20 -29.72 16.73
N LEU A 7 19.23 -29.63 15.40
CA LEU A 7 18.91 -28.39 14.66
C LEU A 7 17.41 -28.17 14.47
N PHE A 8 16.61 -29.22 14.56
CA PHE A 8 15.15 -29.16 14.41
C PHE A 8 14.44 -28.35 15.53
N PRO A 9 14.73 -28.54 16.83
CA PRO A 9 14.13 -27.72 17.88
C PRO A 9 14.60 -26.27 17.84
N PHE A 10 15.84 -26.00 17.41
CA PHE A 10 16.39 -24.63 17.36
C PHE A 10 15.79 -23.80 16.21
N ALA A 11 15.61 -24.40 15.03
CA ALA A 11 14.93 -23.75 13.91
C ALA A 11 13.42 -23.53 14.19
N VAL A 12 12.79 -24.42 14.96
CA VAL A 12 11.41 -24.25 15.43
C VAL A 12 11.34 -23.13 16.48
N LEU A 13 12.28 -23.06 17.43
CA LEU A 13 12.37 -21.99 18.43
C LEU A 13 12.64 -20.62 17.81
N ILE A 14 13.51 -20.53 16.80
CA ILE A 14 13.76 -19.29 16.05
C ILE A 14 12.51 -18.91 15.24
N LYS A 15 11.88 -19.85 14.51
CA LYS A 15 10.62 -19.56 13.79
C LYS A 15 9.48 -19.21 14.73
N LEU A 16 9.43 -19.78 15.92
CA LEU A 16 8.46 -19.45 16.96
C LEU A 16 8.76 -18.06 17.52
N GLY A 17 10.03 -17.75 17.76
CA GLY A 17 10.55 -16.44 18.12
C GLY A 17 10.17 -15.38 17.09
N ASP A 18 10.46 -15.59 15.81
CA ASP A 18 10.09 -14.70 14.71
C ASP A 18 8.59 -14.54 14.56
N LYS A 19 7.81 -15.62 14.73
CA LYS A 19 6.35 -15.58 14.66
C LYS A 19 5.74 -14.83 15.85
N ILE A 20 6.32 -14.97 17.05
CA ILE A 20 5.93 -14.23 18.25
C ILE A 20 6.34 -12.77 18.10
N MET A 21 7.57 -12.49 17.65
CA MET A 21 8.09 -11.15 17.39
C MET A 21 7.23 -10.43 16.36
N ASN A 22 6.90 -11.08 15.24
CA ASN A 22 6.01 -10.52 14.20
C ASN A 22 4.58 -10.26 14.70
N LYS A 23 4.09 -11.04 15.66
CA LYS A 23 2.80 -10.78 16.33
C LYS A 23 2.89 -9.62 17.31
N LEU A 24 3.98 -9.52 18.08
CA LEU A 24 4.22 -8.42 19.02
C LEU A 24 4.42 -7.09 18.29
N THR A 25 5.09 -7.11 17.15
CA THR A 25 5.28 -5.96 16.26
C THR A 25 4.10 -5.73 15.32
N SER A 26 3.02 -6.51 15.41
CA SER A 26 1.79 -6.21 14.66
C SER A 26 1.06 -5.01 15.29
N PRO A 27 0.18 -4.32 14.54
CA PRO A 27 -0.61 -3.21 15.10
C PRO A 27 -1.39 -3.60 16.36
N LEU A 28 -1.97 -4.81 16.38
CA LEU A 28 -2.67 -5.33 17.55
C LEU A 28 -1.72 -5.63 18.71
N GLY A 29 -0.55 -6.24 18.42
CA GLY A 29 0.46 -6.53 19.43
C GLY A 29 0.94 -5.27 20.14
N ILE A 30 1.24 -4.22 19.38
CA ILE A 30 1.65 -2.92 19.93
C ILE A 30 0.49 -2.26 20.70
N THR A 31 -0.74 -2.33 20.20
CA THR A 31 -1.91 -1.77 20.91
C THR A 31 -2.11 -2.44 22.27
N ILE A 32 -1.99 -3.77 22.33
CA ILE A 32 -2.07 -4.53 23.58
C ILE A 32 -0.91 -4.17 24.52
N LEU A 33 0.32 -4.06 23.99
CA LEU A 33 1.48 -3.69 24.78
C LEU A 33 1.32 -2.29 25.40
N ILE A 34 0.84 -1.31 24.63
CA ILE A 34 0.55 0.05 25.11
C ILE A 34 -0.51 -0.01 26.21
N ALA A 35 -1.61 -0.75 26.01
CA ALA A 35 -2.67 -0.89 27.01
C ALA A 35 -2.16 -1.53 28.32
N LEU A 36 -1.32 -2.56 28.22
CA LEU A 36 -0.68 -3.20 29.38
C LEU A 36 0.27 -2.25 30.11
N LEU A 37 1.09 -1.49 29.38
CA LEU A 37 1.96 -0.49 29.97
C LEU A 37 1.14 0.57 30.73
N ILE A 38 0.10 1.13 30.12
CA ILE A 38 -0.80 2.07 30.80
C ILE A 38 -1.39 1.45 32.07
N GLY A 39 -1.85 0.20 32.01
CA GLY A 39 -2.38 -0.52 33.18
C GLY A 39 -1.35 -0.74 34.29
N LEU A 40 -0.10 -1.03 33.96
CA LEU A 40 0.98 -1.22 34.94
C LEU A 40 1.40 0.11 35.59
N PHE A 41 1.53 1.17 34.79
CA PHE A 41 1.92 2.50 35.29
C PHE A 41 0.84 3.15 36.16
N ASN A 42 -0.40 2.67 36.14
CA ASN A 42 -1.45 3.10 37.07
C ASN A 42 -1.11 2.78 38.55
N PHE A 43 -0.18 1.86 38.82
CA PHE A 43 0.29 1.55 40.18
C PHE A 43 1.54 2.36 40.58
N THR A 44 1.86 3.41 39.83
CA THR A 44 3.06 4.24 40.05
C THR A 44 2.68 5.71 40.19
N ASN A 45 3.65 6.56 40.55
CA ASN A 45 3.46 8.02 40.59
C ASN A 45 3.16 8.65 39.22
N PHE A 46 3.26 7.88 38.12
CA PHE A 46 2.96 8.35 36.77
C PHE A 46 1.52 8.06 36.31
N ALA A 47 0.66 7.51 37.18
CA ALA A 47 -0.69 7.06 36.85
C ALA A 47 -1.52 8.11 36.10
N GLU A 48 -1.55 9.35 36.59
CA GLU A 48 -2.29 10.44 35.96
C GLU A 48 -1.79 10.73 34.54
N THR A 49 -0.46 10.85 34.37
CA THR A 49 0.18 11.09 33.07
C THR A 49 -0.13 9.97 32.07
N VAL A 50 -0.02 8.71 32.46
CA VAL A 50 -0.30 7.59 31.54
C VAL A 50 -1.79 7.47 31.20
N ASN A 51 -2.68 7.86 32.10
CA ASN A 51 -4.11 7.90 31.82
C ASN A 51 -4.46 9.00 30.80
N TYR A 52 -3.81 10.16 30.85
CA TYR A 52 -3.95 11.17 29.79
C TYR A 52 -3.45 10.67 28.44
N PHE A 53 -2.32 9.96 28.39
CA PHE A 53 -1.85 9.32 27.16
C PHE A 53 -2.83 8.25 26.65
N GLY A 54 -3.37 7.42 27.54
CA GLY A 54 -4.38 6.43 27.19
C GLY A 54 -5.66 7.05 26.64
N LEU A 55 -6.13 8.12 27.28
CA LEU A 55 -7.28 8.89 26.79
C LEU A 55 -7.00 9.49 25.41
N ALA A 56 -5.86 10.15 25.23
CA ALA A 56 -5.46 10.72 23.93
C ALA A 56 -5.40 9.66 22.82
N PHE A 57 -4.86 8.47 23.13
CA PHE A 57 -4.82 7.35 22.20
C PHE A 57 -6.22 6.87 21.81
N CYS A 58 -7.12 6.70 22.79
CA CYS A 58 -8.53 6.34 22.54
C CYS A 58 -9.25 7.40 21.69
N LEU A 59 -9.07 8.69 22.02
CA LEU A 59 -9.68 9.79 21.27
C LEU A 59 -9.18 9.82 19.83
N LEU A 60 -7.86 9.68 19.61
CA LEU A 60 -7.28 9.62 18.27
C LEU A 60 -7.86 8.45 17.46
N PHE A 61 -7.99 7.26 18.07
CA PHE A 61 -8.61 6.10 17.43
C PHE A 61 -10.03 6.40 16.96
N PHE A 62 -10.88 6.98 17.83
CA PHE A 62 -12.25 7.34 17.48
C PHE A 62 -12.31 8.47 16.44
N THR A 63 -11.39 9.44 16.50
CA THR A 63 -11.32 10.52 15.51
C THR A 63 -11.01 9.96 14.13
N LEU A 64 -10.01 9.08 14.00
CA LEU A 64 -9.70 8.41 12.74
C LEU A 64 -10.87 7.55 12.27
N PHE A 65 -11.56 6.87 13.19
CA PHE A 65 -12.75 6.09 12.84
C PHE A 65 -13.88 6.94 12.27
N ILE A 66 -14.20 8.08 12.89
CA ILE A 66 -15.23 9.00 12.37
C ILE A 66 -14.83 9.54 10.99
N HIS A 67 -13.56 9.91 10.83
CA HIS A 67 -13.03 10.40 9.56
C HIS A 67 -13.21 9.36 8.45
N GLU A 68 -12.69 8.16 8.64
CA GLU A 68 -12.76 7.10 7.63
C GLU A 68 -14.20 6.59 7.40
N LEU A 69 -15.04 6.63 8.44
CA LEU A 69 -16.47 6.36 8.31
C LEU A 69 -17.16 7.37 7.38
N GLY A 70 -16.76 8.64 7.43
CA GLY A 70 -17.23 9.69 6.53
C GLY A 70 -16.96 9.35 5.07
N HIS A 71 -15.73 8.92 4.75
CA HIS A 71 -15.39 8.43 3.42
C HIS A 71 -16.25 7.25 2.99
N ALA A 72 -16.40 6.24 3.84
CA ALA A 72 -17.19 5.05 3.54
C ALA A 72 -18.66 5.41 3.26
N LEU A 73 -19.29 6.24 4.10
CA LEU A 73 -20.68 6.64 3.94
C LEU A 73 -20.91 7.48 2.69
N PHE A 74 -20.04 8.47 2.41
CA PHE A 74 -20.14 9.27 1.18
C PHE A 74 -19.83 8.46 -0.07
N GLY A 75 -18.93 7.48 0.02
CA GLY A 75 -18.67 6.52 -1.05
C GLY A 75 -19.91 5.70 -1.37
N ILE A 76 -20.51 5.05 -0.36
CA ILE A 76 -21.73 4.25 -0.51
C ILE A 76 -22.86 5.11 -1.08
N TRP A 77 -23.09 6.29 -0.51
CA TRP A 77 -24.12 7.23 -0.97
C TRP A 77 -23.90 7.67 -2.42
N SER A 78 -22.64 7.77 -2.86
CA SER A 78 -22.29 8.11 -4.23
C SER A 78 -22.36 6.92 -5.20
N GLY A 79 -22.67 5.71 -4.74
CA GLY A 79 -22.75 4.51 -5.58
C GLY A 79 -21.43 3.74 -5.69
N TYR A 80 -20.49 3.96 -4.78
CA TYR A 80 -19.33 3.06 -4.63
C TYR A 80 -19.73 1.80 -3.88
N ARG A 81 -19.03 0.70 -4.17
CA ARG A 81 -19.06 -0.48 -3.34
C ARG A 81 -18.07 -0.33 -2.19
N PHE A 82 -18.58 -0.36 -0.96
CA PHE A 82 -17.75 -0.48 0.23
C PHE A 82 -17.03 -1.84 0.25
N ASN A 83 -15.70 -1.83 0.35
CA ASN A 83 -14.89 -3.04 0.45
C ASN A 83 -14.42 -3.26 1.89
N TYR A 84 -13.73 -2.28 2.49
CA TYR A 84 -13.30 -2.34 3.88
C TYR A 84 -13.00 -0.96 4.48
N LEU A 85 -12.94 -0.90 5.81
CA LEU A 85 -12.57 0.23 6.65
C LEU A 85 -11.54 -0.27 7.67
N THR A 86 -10.34 0.28 7.70
CA THR A 86 -9.33 -0.09 8.71
C THR A 86 -8.96 1.10 9.56
N VAL A 87 -8.94 0.94 10.87
CA VAL A 87 -8.50 1.95 11.84
C VAL A 87 -7.70 1.22 12.91
N GLY A 88 -6.43 1.62 13.09
CA GLY A 88 -5.55 0.97 14.04
C GLY A 88 -5.45 -0.55 13.81
N PRO A 89 -5.69 -1.39 14.84
CA PRO A 89 -5.63 -2.84 14.73
C PRO A 89 -6.90 -3.49 14.19
N ILE A 90 -7.96 -2.72 13.87
CA ILE A 90 -9.28 -3.25 13.50
C ILE A 90 -9.59 -2.93 12.05
N THR A 91 -10.02 -3.95 11.31
CA THR A 91 -10.56 -3.83 9.95
C THR A 91 -12.01 -4.33 9.94
N ILE A 92 -12.92 -3.50 9.43
CA ILE A 92 -14.30 -3.88 9.09
C ILE A 92 -14.34 -4.11 7.58
N GLU A 93 -14.54 -5.33 7.13
CA GLU A 93 -14.62 -5.66 5.70
C GLU A 93 -16.00 -6.16 5.31
N LYS A 94 -16.38 -5.91 4.06
CA LYS A 94 -17.60 -6.41 3.43
C LYS A 94 -17.21 -7.39 2.32
N MET A 95 -17.36 -8.67 2.62
CA MET A 95 -17.40 -9.73 1.60
C MET A 95 -18.89 -9.98 1.26
N GLU A 96 -19.46 -11.11 1.70
CA GLU A 96 -20.90 -11.38 1.66
C GLU A 96 -21.66 -10.76 2.85
N ARG A 97 -20.97 -10.64 4.00
CA ARG A 97 -21.46 -10.02 5.23
C ARG A 97 -20.35 -9.15 5.81
N LEU A 98 -20.72 -8.21 6.69
CA LEU A 98 -19.76 -7.43 7.46
C LEU A 98 -19.00 -8.35 8.41
N ARG A 99 -17.66 -8.28 8.38
CA ARG A 99 -16.77 -9.07 9.24
C ARG A 99 -15.73 -8.17 9.86
N LEU A 100 -15.42 -8.44 11.13
CA LEU A 100 -14.29 -7.83 11.83
C LEU A 100 -13.05 -8.70 11.62
N LYS A 101 -11.94 -8.06 11.24
CA LYS A 101 -10.63 -8.68 11.10
C LYS A 101 -9.57 -7.86 11.83
N ILE A 102 -8.49 -8.53 12.19
CA ILE A 102 -7.31 -7.89 12.76
C ILE A 102 -6.46 -7.34 11.62
N ASN A 103 -6.11 -6.06 11.70
CA ASN A 103 -5.15 -5.44 10.80
C ASN A 103 -3.73 -5.89 11.15
N ASN A 104 -3.04 -6.49 10.18
CA ASN A 104 -1.64 -6.90 10.32
C ASN A 104 -0.68 -5.97 9.56
N SER A 105 -1.18 -4.91 8.91
CA SER A 105 -0.39 -4.00 8.08
C SER A 105 -0.26 -2.63 8.73
N TRP A 106 0.98 -2.23 9.00
CA TRP A 106 1.33 -0.88 9.48
C TRP A 106 0.91 0.22 8.51
N PHE A 107 0.89 -0.08 7.22
CA PHE A 107 0.45 0.86 6.19
C PHE A 107 -1.02 1.27 6.35
N LEU A 108 -1.86 0.39 6.89
CA LEU A 108 -3.31 0.63 7.06
C LEU A 108 -3.68 1.21 8.43
N VAL A 109 -2.72 1.33 9.35
CA VAL A 109 -2.97 1.71 10.77
C VAL A 109 -3.52 3.13 10.90
N GLY A 110 -3.09 4.03 10.01
CA GLY A 110 -3.47 5.45 10.04
C GLY A 110 -4.94 5.75 9.74
N GLY A 111 -5.75 4.74 9.39
CA GLY A 111 -7.10 4.96 8.88
C GLY A 111 -7.10 4.81 7.35
N ILE A 112 -7.84 3.83 6.82
CA ILE A 112 -8.12 3.73 5.37
C ILE A 112 -9.54 3.17 5.15
N ALA A 113 -10.37 3.95 4.47
CA ALA A 113 -11.60 3.50 3.84
C ALA A 113 -11.37 3.15 2.36
N ASN A 114 -11.61 1.89 2.00
CA ASN A 114 -11.54 1.46 0.60
C ASN A 114 -12.93 1.23 0.02
N CYS A 115 -13.28 2.06 -0.96
CA CYS A 115 -14.52 1.96 -1.72
C CYS A 115 -14.19 1.99 -3.22
N SER A 116 -14.78 1.07 -4.00
CA SER A 116 -14.54 1.00 -5.45
C SER A 116 -15.70 1.57 -6.25
N PRO A 117 -15.45 2.35 -7.31
CA PRO A 117 -16.51 2.81 -8.21
C PRO A 117 -17.13 1.62 -8.95
N LEU A 118 -18.46 1.62 -9.09
CA LEU A 118 -19.18 0.66 -9.93
C LEU A 118 -19.33 1.13 -11.38
N SER A 119 -19.30 2.44 -11.62
CA SER A 119 -19.33 3.01 -12.97
C SER A 119 -18.01 2.76 -13.71
N ASN A 120 -18.09 2.71 -15.03
CA ASN A 120 -16.94 2.75 -15.96
C ASN A 120 -16.83 4.11 -16.66
N ASP A 121 -17.81 5.00 -16.51
CA ASP A 121 -17.76 6.37 -17.04
C ASP A 121 -16.94 7.27 -16.11
N LEU A 122 -15.85 7.84 -16.64
CA LEU A 122 -14.94 8.68 -15.89
C LEU A 122 -15.62 9.93 -15.32
N THR A 123 -16.59 10.52 -16.02
CA THR A 123 -17.26 11.74 -15.53
C THR A 123 -18.10 11.46 -14.29
N THR A 124 -18.78 10.32 -14.27
CA THR A 124 -19.50 9.79 -13.12
C THR A 124 -18.53 9.45 -11.99
N ILE A 125 -17.45 8.72 -12.30
CA ILE A 125 -16.41 8.37 -11.31
C ILE A 125 -15.85 9.63 -10.66
N ALA A 126 -15.59 10.69 -11.41
CA ALA A 126 -15.08 11.95 -10.88
C ALA A 126 -15.99 12.57 -9.83
N LYS A 127 -17.29 12.66 -10.14
CA LYS A 127 -18.30 13.21 -9.21
C LYS A 127 -18.41 12.35 -7.94
N GLN A 128 -18.41 11.03 -8.11
CA GLN A 128 -18.50 10.09 -7.00
C GLN A 128 -17.24 10.11 -6.14
N HIS A 129 -16.05 10.14 -6.75
CA HIS A 129 -14.77 10.18 -6.04
C HIS A 129 -14.60 11.50 -5.29
N LYS A 130 -15.08 12.61 -5.86
CA LYS A 130 -15.08 13.92 -5.18
C LYS A 130 -15.91 13.88 -3.89
N ARG A 131 -17.10 13.27 -3.94
CA ARG A 131 -17.94 13.10 -2.75
C ARG A 131 -17.28 12.16 -1.74
N PHE A 132 -16.76 11.03 -2.21
CA PHE A 132 -16.00 10.10 -1.38
C PHE A 132 -14.86 10.80 -0.63
N ALA A 133 -13.99 11.53 -1.33
CA ALA A 133 -12.87 12.27 -0.72
C ALA A 133 -13.33 13.40 0.21
N ALA A 134 -14.47 14.04 -0.04
CA ALA A 134 -15.02 15.05 0.86
C ALA A 134 -15.61 14.47 2.14
N GLY A 135 -16.00 13.19 2.13
CA GLY A 135 -16.73 12.54 3.23
C GLY A 135 -15.99 12.59 4.56
N GLY A 136 -14.69 12.24 4.57
CA GLY A 136 -13.87 12.25 5.78
C GLY A 136 -13.73 13.64 6.40
N PRO A 137 -13.25 14.65 5.65
CA PRO A 137 -13.17 16.02 6.15
C PRO A 137 -14.52 16.57 6.66
N ILE A 138 -15.64 16.30 5.96
CA ILE A 138 -16.97 16.75 6.40
C ILE A 138 -17.34 16.12 7.74
N PHE A 139 -17.15 14.81 7.91
CA PHE A 139 -17.47 14.11 9.16
C PHE A 139 -16.59 14.59 10.32
N SER A 140 -15.29 14.75 10.09
CA SER A 140 -14.37 15.30 11.09
C SER A 140 -14.78 16.72 11.50
N PHE A 141 -15.14 17.58 10.54
CA PHE A 141 -15.57 18.95 10.84
C PHE A 141 -16.88 18.99 11.64
N ILE A 142 -17.87 18.18 11.27
CA ILE A 142 -19.15 18.07 12.01
C ILE A 142 -18.91 17.56 13.43
N ALA A 143 -18.12 16.49 13.58
CA ALA A 143 -17.78 15.93 14.88
C ALA A 143 -17.00 16.94 15.75
N ALA A 144 -16.12 17.74 15.15
CA ALA A 144 -15.42 18.82 15.83
C ALA A 144 -16.39 19.85 16.40
N ILE A 145 -17.29 20.41 15.58
CA ILE A 145 -18.25 21.42 16.00
C ILE A 145 -19.15 20.89 17.13
N ILE A 146 -19.77 19.72 16.93
CA ILE A 146 -20.69 19.14 17.92
C ILE A 146 -19.97 18.91 19.25
N SER A 147 -18.76 18.36 19.21
CA SER A 147 -18.01 18.04 20.42
C SER A 147 -17.47 19.29 21.13
N LEU A 148 -17.01 20.30 20.41
CA LEU A 148 -16.57 21.56 21.02
C LEU A 148 -17.73 22.30 21.71
N ILE A 149 -18.91 22.35 21.08
CA ILE A 149 -20.10 22.96 21.67
C ILE A 149 -20.57 22.16 22.88
N ALA A 150 -20.75 20.84 22.74
CA ALA A 150 -21.23 19.99 23.83
C ALA A 150 -20.24 19.95 25.00
N GLY A 151 -18.94 19.84 24.73
CA GLY A 151 -17.89 19.84 25.74
C GLY A 151 -17.84 21.14 26.54
N SER A 152 -18.03 22.28 25.87
CA SER A 152 -18.10 23.61 26.51
C SER A 152 -19.38 23.77 27.34
N LEU A 153 -20.55 23.45 26.78
CA LEU A 153 -21.84 23.61 27.48
C LEU A 153 -22.00 22.68 28.68
N LEU A 154 -21.51 21.45 28.58
CA LEU A 154 -21.64 20.43 29.63
C LEU A 154 -20.43 20.37 30.57
N ASN A 155 -19.39 21.19 30.33
CA ASN A 155 -18.12 21.16 31.06
C ASN A 155 -17.44 19.77 31.07
N ILE A 156 -17.45 19.07 29.93
CA ILE A 156 -16.87 17.72 29.79
C ILE A 156 -15.57 17.81 28.97
N ASN A 157 -14.43 17.86 29.67
CA ASN A 157 -13.11 18.09 29.04
C ASN A 157 -12.74 17.10 27.94
N TRP A 158 -13.01 15.79 28.11
CA TRP A 158 -12.66 14.78 27.11
C TRP A 158 -13.46 14.94 25.81
N VAL A 159 -14.70 15.45 25.88
CA VAL A 159 -15.52 15.78 24.70
C VAL A 159 -14.93 17.00 23.99
N THR A 160 -14.48 18.00 24.73
CA THR A 160 -13.74 19.15 24.16
C THR A 160 -12.47 18.69 23.45
N TYR A 161 -11.67 17.82 24.08
CA TYR A 161 -10.47 17.25 23.45
C TYR A 161 -10.83 16.47 22.18
N PHE A 162 -11.87 15.63 22.22
CA PHE A 162 -12.36 14.93 21.04
C PHE A 162 -12.68 15.88 19.89
N GLY A 163 -13.30 17.03 20.19
CA GLY A 163 -13.54 18.09 19.23
C GLY A 163 -12.27 18.68 18.63
N ILE A 164 -11.25 18.95 19.47
CA ILE A 164 -9.94 19.45 19.04
C ILE A 164 -9.23 18.43 18.12
N PHE A 165 -9.22 17.14 18.48
CA PHE A 165 -8.63 16.09 17.65
C PHE A 165 -9.30 16.00 16.27
N ASN A 166 -10.65 16.05 16.22
CA ASN A 166 -11.39 16.04 14.96
C ASN A 166 -11.13 17.30 14.12
N LEU A 167 -11.01 18.47 14.75
CA LEU A 167 -10.66 19.71 14.05
C LEU A 167 -9.24 19.63 13.48
N PHE A 168 -8.29 19.11 14.25
CA PHE A 168 -6.92 18.92 13.81
C PHE A 168 -6.84 17.96 12.61
N ILE A 169 -7.50 16.80 12.67
CA ILE A 169 -7.54 15.86 11.54
C ILE A 169 -8.20 16.49 10.31
N PHE A 170 -9.30 17.23 10.47
CA PHE A 170 -9.90 17.98 9.37
C PHE A 170 -8.90 18.94 8.70
N ILE A 171 -8.19 19.76 9.49
CA ILE A 171 -7.21 20.73 8.97
C ILE A 171 -6.09 20.01 8.24
N VAL A 172 -5.54 18.95 8.83
CA VAL A 172 -4.43 18.21 8.21
C VAL A 172 -4.89 17.60 6.89
N THR A 173 -6.03 16.90 6.85
CA THR A 173 -6.43 16.17 5.63
C THR A 173 -7.00 17.06 4.52
N ILE A 174 -7.56 18.23 4.83
CA ILE A 174 -8.05 19.17 3.81
C ILE A 174 -6.94 20.00 3.16
N LEU A 175 -5.76 20.10 3.78
CA LEU A 175 -4.61 20.79 3.18
C LEU A 175 -4.05 19.97 2.02
N PRO A 176 -3.82 20.57 0.83
CA PRO A 176 -3.49 19.82 -0.39
C PRO A 176 -2.01 19.42 -0.47
N TYR A 177 -1.54 18.58 0.45
CA TYR A 177 -0.18 18.03 0.40
C TYR A 177 -0.08 16.76 -0.43
N LYS A 178 1.11 16.53 -1.00
CA LYS A 178 1.51 15.30 -1.71
C LYS A 178 2.57 14.57 -0.88
N GLY A 179 2.18 13.49 -0.21
CA GLY A 179 3.12 12.53 0.39
C GLY A 179 3.11 11.21 -0.39
N THR A 180 3.42 10.09 0.29
CA THR A 180 3.24 8.73 -0.26
C THR A 180 1.80 8.46 -0.67
N LEU A 181 0.84 9.04 0.06
CA LEU A 181 -0.57 9.12 -0.31
C LEU A 181 -0.97 10.58 -0.49
N LYS A 182 -1.93 10.82 -1.37
CA LYS A 182 -2.55 12.14 -1.54
C LYS A 182 -3.49 12.39 -0.37
N SER A 183 -3.41 13.58 0.22
CA SER A 183 -4.43 14.08 1.15
C SER A 183 -5.79 14.21 0.47
N ASP A 184 -6.87 14.20 1.26
CA ASP A 184 -8.23 14.42 0.75
C ASP A 184 -8.32 15.76 0.01
N GLY A 185 -7.75 16.81 0.60
CA GLY A 185 -7.63 18.12 -0.01
C GLY A 185 -6.95 18.08 -1.37
N ARG A 186 -5.89 17.29 -1.51
CA ARG A 186 -5.19 17.12 -2.79
C ARG A 186 -6.05 16.38 -3.81
N VAL A 187 -6.77 15.33 -3.41
CA VAL A 187 -7.71 14.60 -4.28
C VAL A 187 -8.84 15.53 -4.75
N LEU A 188 -9.43 16.29 -3.83
CA LEU A 188 -10.46 17.27 -4.15
C LEU A 188 -9.95 18.35 -5.11
N LEU A 189 -8.72 18.84 -4.88
CA LEU A 189 -8.08 19.81 -5.76
C LEU A 189 -7.88 19.21 -7.16
N GLU A 190 -7.31 18.01 -7.28
CA GLU A 190 -7.10 17.36 -8.59
C GLU A 190 -8.41 17.09 -9.33
N LEU A 191 -9.45 16.67 -8.63
CA LEU A 191 -10.78 16.50 -9.22
C LEU A 191 -11.49 17.81 -9.55
N SER A 192 -11.07 18.93 -8.95
CA SER A 192 -11.59 20.26 -9.27
C SER A 192 -10.95 20.87 -10.51
N LYS A 193 -9.76 20.40 -10.89
CA LYS A 193 -9.14 20.75 -12.16
C LYS A 193 -10.04 20.27 -13.30
N LYS A 194 -9.99 20.97 -14.43
CA LYS A 194 -10.74 20.62 -15.64
C LYS A 194 -9.77 20.23 -16.75
N GLY A 195 -10.24 19.42 -17.69
CA GLY A 195 -9.46 19.00 -18.86
C GLY A 195 -8.43 17.92 -18.52
N LYS A 196 -7.28 17.97 -19.20
CA LYS A 196 -6.30 16.87 -19.26
C LYS A 196 -5.83 16.37 -17.89
N GLU A 197 -5.54 17.25 -16.94
CA GLU A 197 -5.01 16.83 -15.63
C GLU A 197 -6.03 16.02 -14.81
N GLN A 198 -7.31 16.39 -14.88
CA GLN A 198 -8.39 15.64 -14.23
C GLN A 198 -8.55 14.27 -14.90
N GLU A 199 -8.49 14.26 -16.22
CA GLU A 199 -8.60 13.06 -17.03
C GLU A 199 -7.48 12.05 -16.71
N GLU A 200 -6.22 12.50 -16.67
CA GLU A 200 -5.07 11.66 -16.32
C GLU A 200 -5.21 11.06 -14.91
N TYR A 201 -5.63 11.87 -13.93
CA TYR A 201 -5.90 11.39 -12.59
C TYR A 201 -6.99 10.30 -12.58
N LEU A 202 -8.11 10.50 -13.27
CA LEU A 202 -9.21 9.55 -13.33
C LEU A 202 -8.83 8.25 -14.05
N ILE A 203 -8.01 8.34 -15.10
CA ILE A 203 -7.46 7.16 -15.77
C ILE A 203 -6.56 6.40 -14.79
N SER A 204 -5.65 7.08 -14.06
CA SER A 204 -4.78 6.43 -13.07
C SER A 204 -5.56 5.68 -12.00
N LEU A 205 -6.64 6.31 -11.48
CA LEU A 205 -7.52 5.74 -10.47
C LEU A 205 -8.26 4.50 -11.01
N SER A 206 -8.73 4.59 -12.25
CA SER A 206 -9.49 3.50 -12.90
C SER A 206 -8.59 2.31 -13.23
N LEU A 207 -7.38 2.55 -13.74
CA LEU A 207 -6.38 1.51 -13.95
C LEU A 207 -5.94 0.86 -12.64
N PHE A 208 -5.74 1.65 -11.58
CA PHE A 208 -5.41 1.10 -10.26
C PHE A 208 -6.51 0.17 -9.74
N LYS A 209 -7.79 0.48 -9.98
CA LYS A 209 -8.91 -0.42 -9.70
C LYS A 209 -8.81 -1.72 -10.52
N GLU A 210 -8.49 -1.65 -11.81
CA GLU A 210 -8.34 -2.83 -12.66
C GLU A 210 -7.19 -3.72 -12.20
N MET A 211 -6.04 -3.13 -11.88
CA MET A 211 -4.90 -3.85 -11.30
C MET A 211 -5.30 -4.58 -10.02
N ASN A 212 -6.02 -3.92 -9.11
CA ASN A 212 -6.50 -4.52 -7.85
C ASN A 212 -7.80 -5.34 -8.00
N SER A 213 -8.17 -5.71 -9.23
CA SER A 213 -9.29 -6.62 -9.49
C SER A 213 -8.78 -8.05 -9.74
N PRO A 214 -9.62 -9.09 -9.58
CA PRO A 214 -9.25 -10.46 -9.93
C PRO A 214 -9.15 -10.67 -11.45
N PHE A 215 -9.42 -9.65 -12.28
CA PHE A 215 -9.37 -9.79 -13.72
C PHE A 215 -7.94 -9.86 -14.23
N HIS A 216 -7.66 -10.91 -15.00
CA HIS A 216 -6.40 -11.10 -15.72
C HIS A 216 -6.07 -9.85 -16.56
N PRO A 217 -4.79 -9.45 -16.73
CA PRO A 217 -4.43 -8.23 -17.45
C PRO A 217 -4.97 -8.13 -18.88
N THR A 218 -5.18 -9.27 -19.54
CA THR A 218 -5.83 -9.34 -20.87
C THR A 218 -7.30 -8.87 -20.89
N LYS A 219 -7.93 -8.72 -19.72
CA LYS A 219 -9.31 -8.25 -19.55
C LYS A 219 -9.40 -6.80 -19.07
N TRP A 220 -8.26 -6.13 -18.88
CA TRP A 220 -8.22 -4.71 -18.53
C TRP A 220 -8.73 -3.86 -19.70
N SER A 221 -9.21 -2.65 -19.41
CA SER A 221 -9.83 -1.77 -20.40
C SER A 221 -8.80 -1.28 -21.40
N ILE A 222 -8.95 -1.71 -22.66
CA ILE A 222 -8.09 -1.29 -23.76
C ILE A 222 -8.13 0.24 -23.93
N ASP A 223 -9.31 0.87 -23.79
CA ASP A 223 -9.43 2.34 -23.86
C ASP A 223 -8.55 3.04 -22.81
N LEU A 224 -8.59 2.56 -21.56
CA LEU A 224 -7.79 3.15 -20.48
C LEU A 224 -6.30 2.92 -20.71
N ILE A 225 -5.90 1.74 -21.21
CA ILE A 225 -4.51 1.42 -21.55
C ILE A 225 -4.00 2.34 -22.66
N GLU A 226 -4.74 2.51 -23.74
CA GLU A 226 -4.33 3.37 -24.86
C GLU A 226 -4.21 4.83 -24.44
N ARG A 227 -5.15 5.32 -23.62
CA ARG A 227 -5.06 6.69 -23.07
C ARG A 227 -3.89 6.85 -22.10
N ALA A 228 -3.60 5.84 -21.29
CA ALA A 228 -2.45 5.84 -20.39
C ALA A 228 -1.11 5.90 -21.12
N LYS A 229 -0.98 5.31 -22.32
CA LYS A 229 0.23 5.43 -23.16
C LYS A 229 0.54 6.88 -23.58
N THR A 230 -0.44 7.78 -23.55
CA THR A 230 -0.26 9.20 -23.89
C THR A 230 0.21 10.07 -22.72
N MET A 231 0.27 9.50 -21.52
CA MET A 231 0.67 10.22 -20.31
C MET A 231 2.17 10.48 -20.27
N GLN A 232 2.56 11.61 -19.67
CA GLN A 232 3.97 11.97 -19.54
C GLN A 232 4.69 11.08 -18.54
N PRO A 233 5.97 10.70 -18.80
CA PRO A 233 6.75 9.85 -17.93
C PRO A 233 7.31 10.62 -16.73
N THR A 234 6.44 10.88 -15.76
CA THR A 234 6.76 11.60 -14.52
C THR A 234 6.67 10.68 -13.31
N VAL A 235 7.25 11.09 -12.18
CA VAL A 235 7.15 10.38 -10.89
C VAL A 235 5.68 10.14 -10.50
N ASP A 236 4.80 11.10 -10.79
CA ASP A 236 3.36 11.01 -10.50
C ASP A 236 2.66 9.89 -11.30
N ASN A 237 3.21 9.51 -12.47
CA ASN A 237 2.63 8.51 -13.38
C ASN A 237 3.33 7.14 -13.31
N VAL A 238 4.26 6.93 -12.37
CA VAL A 238 4.99 5.66 -12.24
C VAL A 238 4.05 4.47 -11.98
N MET A 239 2.97 4.67 -11.23
CA MET A 239 1.97 3.60 -11.01
C MET A 239 1.26 3.20 -12.31
N VAL A 240 0.91 4.17 -13.16
CA VAL A 240 0.32 3.90 -14.49
C VAL A 240 1.32 3.11 -15.33
N CYS A 241 2.60 3.46 -15.24
CA CYS A 241 3.68 2.77 -15.91
C CYS A 241 3.79 1.29 -15.52
N TYR A 242 3.62 0.94 -14.24
CA TYR A 242 3.63 -0.45 -13.78
C TYR A 242 2.49 -1.26 -14.41
N ILE A 243 1.31 -0.64 -14.50
CA ILE A 243 0.11 -1.26 -15.07
C ILE A 243 0.31 -1.48 -16.58
N LEU A 244 0.84 -0.47 -17.28
CA LEU A 244 1.21 -0.62 -18.69
C LEU A 244 2.24 -1.72 -18.90
N PHE A 245 3.28 -1.79 -18.06
CA PHE A 245 4.26 -2.87 -18.10
C PHE A 245 3.61 -4.25 -17.94
N TYR A 246 2.77 -4.45 -16.92
CA TYR A 246 2.12 -5.75 -16.72
C TYR A 246 1.20 -6.14 -17.87
N TYR A 247 0.45 -5.17 -18.41
CA TYR A 247 -0.40 -5.39 -19.57
C TYR A 247 0.43 -5.82 -20.78
N THR A 248 1.48 -5.05 -21.12
CA THR A 248 2.35 -5.32 -22.26
C THR A 248 3.15 -6.61 -22.07
N LEU A 249 3.59 -6.94 -20.85
CA LEU A 249 4.33 -8.18 -20.57
C LEU A 249 3.49 -9.41 -20.95
N ILE A 250 2.22 -9.41 -20.55
CA ILE A 250 1.29 -10.50 -20.83
C ILE A 250 0.97 -10.61 -22.33
N GLN A 251 0.82 -9.48 -23.01
CA GLN A 251 0.35 -9.44 -24.41
C GLN A 251 1.47 -9.59 -25.44
N GLU A 252 2.61 -8.95 -25.17
CA GLU A 252 3.67 -8.70 -26.15
C GLU A 252 5.06 -9.16 -25.69
N GLY A 253 5.18 -9.71 -24.47
CA GLY A 253 6.45 -10.20 -23.93
C GLY A 253 7.29 -9.14 -23.24
N TYR A 254 8.41 -9.58 -22.67
CA TYR A 254 9.22 -8.75 -21.77
C TYR A 254 9.94 -7.62 -22.49
N GLU A 255 10.48 -7.87 -23.68
CA GLU A 255 11.26 -6.89 -24.43
C GLU A 255 10.42 -5.65 -24.77
N ASN A 256 9.17 -5.87 -25.17
CA ASN A 256 8.23 -4.78 -25.46
C ASN A 256 7.78 -4.05 -24.18
N ALA A 257 7.51 -4.80 -23.10
CA ALA A 257 7.15 -4.23 -21.81
C ALA A 257 8.27 -3.38 -21.22
N SER A 258 9.51 -3.86 -21.26
CA SER A 258 10.69 -3.15 -20.77
C SER A 258 10.97 -1.89 -21.60
N ARG A 259 10.81 -1.94 -22.93
CA ARG A 259 10.97 -0.77 -23.80
C ARG A 259 10.01 0.37 -23.45
N LEU A 260 8.78 0.06 -23.05
CA LEU A 260 7.80 1.05 -22.61
C LEU A 260 8.28 1.83 -21.38
N LEU A 261 9.11 1.21 -20.54
CA LEU A 261 9.67 1.83 -19.34
C LEU A 261 10.88 2.73 -19.61
N GLU A 262 11.45 2.75 -20.82
CA GLU A 262 12.68 3.51 -21.11
C GLU A 262 12.64 4.98 -20.63
N PRO A 263 11.57 5.75 -20.90
CA PRO A 263 11.50 7.13 -20.41
C PRO A 263 11.50 7.22 -18.88
N PHE A 264 10.90 6.25 -18.19
CA PHE A 264 10.85 6.20 -16.73
C PHE A 264 12.17 5.74 -16.12
N LYS A 265 12.95 4.91 -16.82
CA LYS A 265 14.29 4.51 -16.41
C LYS A 265 15.26 5.71 -16.36
N GLN A 266 15.00 6.76 -17.14
CA GLN A 266 15.80 7.99 -17.11
C GLN A 266 15.52 8.90 -15.91
N ILE A 267 14.47 8.63 -15.12
CA ILE A 267 14.16 9.43 -13.93
C ILE A 267 15.24 9.18 -12.85
N PRO A 268 15.92 10.24 -12.35
CA PRO A 268 16.93 10.08 -11.32
C PRO A 268 16.30 9.69 -9.98
N VAL A 269 16.97 8.79 -9.26
CA VAL A 269 16.53 8.36 -7.92
C VAL A 269 16.97 9.40 -6.88
N THR A 270 16.01 9.98 -6.18
CA THR A 270 16.19 10.93 -5.07
C THR A 270 15.61 10.33 -3.79
N LYS A 271 15.90 10.95 -2.64
CA LYS A 271 15.30 10.52 -1.35
C LYS A 271 13.77 10.56 -1.37
N GLU A 272 13.19 11.50 -2.12
CA GLU A 272 11.74 11.72 -2.20
C GLU A 272 11.04 10.70 -3.09
N ASN A 273 11.65 10.33 -4.22
CA ASN A 273 11.01 9.43 -5.20
C ASN A 273 11.49 7.97 -5.13
N LYS A 274 12.49 7.66 -4.28
CA LYS A 274 13.06 6.31 -4.14
C LYS A 274 12.00 5.23 -3.95
N MET A 275 10.97 5.51 -3.15
CA MET A 275 9.88 4.56 -2.90
C MET A 275 9.00 4.32 -4.15
N ALA A 276 8.77 5.35 -4.97
CA ALA A 276 7.99 5.21 -6.20
C ALA A 276 8.77 4.45 -7.29
N LEU A 277 10.10 4.55 -7.31
CA LEU A 277 10.95 3.97 -8.36
C LEU A 277 11.44 2.54 -8.07
N GLN A 278 10.93 1.86 -7.03
CA GLN A 278 11.35 0.52 -6.64
C GLN A 278 11.29 -0.48 -7.80
N PHE A 279 10.13 -0.62 -8.44
CA PHE A 279 9.96 -1.54 -9.57
C PHE A 279 10.81 -1.12 -10.78
N ILE A 280 10.91 0.18 -11.09
CA ILE A 280 11.71 0.66 -12.22
C ILE A 280 13.17 0.26 -12.05
N ASN A 281 13.73 0.44 -10.84
CA ASN A 281 15.09 0.03 -10.53
C ASN A 281 15.29 -1.48 -10.58
N HIS A 282 14.27 -2.24 -10.18
CA HIS A 282 14.29 -3.69 -10.35
C HIS A 282 14.23 -4.10 -11.83
N ILE A 283 13.41 -3.47 -12.66
CA ILE A 283 13.40 -3.74 -14.11
C ILE A 283 14.75 -3.41 -14.76
N LYS A 284 15.42 -2.32 -14.36
CA LYS A 284 16.81 -2.06 -14.78
C LYS A 284 17.75 -3.23 -14.45
N GLN A 285 17.60 -3.87 -13.29
CA GLN A 285 18.38 -5.06 -12.97
C GLN A 285 18.03 -6.25 -13.86
N VAL A 286 16.73 -6.47 -14.13
CA VAL A 286 16.28 -7.56 -15.00
C VAL A 286 16.79 -7.35 -16.43
N ASP A 287 16.81 -6.13 -16.94
CA ASP A 287 17.35 -5.81 -18.27
C ASP A 287 18.82 -6.24 -18.40
N LEU A 288 19.65 -5.85 -17.44
CA LEU A 288 21.07 -6.21 -17.41
C LEU A 288 21.28 -7.75 -17.43
N ILE A 289 20.42 -8.49 -16.71
CA ILE A 289 20.46 -9.95 -16.67
C ILE A 289 19.96 -10.57 -17.97
N VAL A 290 18.90 -10.03 -18.57
CA VAL A 290 18.32 -10.53 -19.83
C VAL A 290 19.27 -10.31 -21.01
N GLU A 291 19.92 -9.15 -21.05
CA GLU A 291 20.92 -8.76 -22.05
C GLU A 291 22.27 -9.46 -21.87
N GLY A 292 22.53 -10.02 -20.68
CA GLY A 292 23.83 -10.61 -20.34
C GLY A 292 24.95 -9.59 -20.19
N ASN A 293 24.63 -8.29 -20.15
CA ASN A 293 25.57 -7.20 -19.99
C ASN A 293 25.44 -6.60 -18.59
N PHE A 294 25.97 -7.30 -17.59
CA PHE A 294 25.90 -6.86 -16.20
C PHE A 294 27.30 -6.77 -15.58
N ASP A 295 27.52 -5.70 -14.83
CA ASP A 295 28.63 -5.62 -13.88
C ASP A 295 28.08 -5.74 -12.45
N LYS A 296 28.85 -6.44 -11.61
CA LYS A 296 28.45 -6.72 -10.22
C LYS A 296 28.21 -5.44 -9.41
N ALA A 297 28.98 -4.38 -9.68
CA ALA A 297 28.86 -3.12 -8.95
C ALA A 297 27.54 -2.40 -9.24
N THR A 298 27.10 -2.34 -10.49
CA THR A 298 25.81 -1.75 -10.90
C THR A 298 24.65 -2.53 -10.32
N ILE A 299 24.68 -3.87 -10.35
CA ILE A 299 23.62 -4.69 -9.75
C ILE A 299 23.53 -4.43 -8.23
N HIS A 300 24.66 -4.38 -7.51
CA HIS A 300 24.66 -4.01 -6.09
C HIS A 300 24.12 -2.60 -5.86
N HIS A 301 24.51 -1.62 -6.69
CA HIS A 301 24.02 -0.25 -6.58
C HIS A 301 22.49 -0.18 -6.73
N LEU A 302 21.93 -0.84 -7.75
CA LEU A 302 20.49 -0.91 -7.96
C LEU A 302 19.80 -1.63 -6.79
N HIS A 303 20.39 -2.68 -6.22
CA HIS A 303 19.83 -3.37 -5.05
C HIS A 303 19.74 -2.46 -3.82
N GLN A 304 20.74 -1.61 -3.57
CA GLN A 304 20.73 -0.64 -2.45
C GLN A 304 19.63 0.42 -2.60
N GLN A 305 19.12 0.62 -3.81
CA GLN A 305 17.98 1.47 -4.07
C GLN A 305 16.65 0.78 -3.76
N LEU A 306 16.64 -0.54 -3.59
CA LEU A 306 15.45 -1.33 -3.25
C LEU A 306 15.24 -1.48 -1.73
N SER A 307 14.01 -1.75 -1.34
CA SER A 307 13.56 -1.92 0.04
C SER A 307 12.56 -3.07 0.15
N PRO A 308 12.49 -3.78 1.29
CA PRO A 308 11.49 -4.82 1.54
C PRO A 308 10.01 -4.39 1.45
N ILE A 309 9.75 -3.08 1.33
CA ILE A 309 8.39 -2.54 1.12
C ILE A 309 7.77 -3.01 -0.21
N ASP A 310 8.59 -3.23 -1.24
CA ASP A 310 8.22 -3.96 -2.46
C ASP A 310 8.84 -5.36 -2.40
N PRO A 311 8.14 -6.34 -1.80
CA PRO A 311 8.72 -7.65 -1.52
C PRO A 311 9.04 -8.44 -2.78
N PHE A 312 8.36 -8.19 -3.90
CA PHE A 312 8.57 -8.93 -5.14
C PHE A 312 9.88 -8.49 -5.80
N SER A 313 10.01 -7.19 -6.07
CA SER A 313 11.23 -6.60 -6.62
C SER A 313 12.45 -6.85 -5.73
N TYR A 314 12.29 -6.68 -4.42
CA TYR A 314 13.40 -6.85 -3.48
C TYR A 314 13.91 -8.30 -3.44
N LYS A 315 13.02 -9.31 -3.37
CA LYS A 315 13.43 -10.72 -3.33
C LYS A 315 14.01 -11.20 -4.66
N ARG A 316 13.47 -10.77 -5.79
CA ARG A 316 14.08 -11.05 -7.10
C ARG A 316 15.47 -10.44 -7.20
N SER A 317 15.65 -9.21 -6.72
CA SER A 317 16.97 -8.59 -6.64
C SER A 317 17.94 -9.38 -5.75
N GLN A 318 17.49 -9.93 -4.62
CA GLN A 318 18.29 -10.85 -3.80
C GLN A 318 18.66 -12.14 -4.55
N ALA A 319 17.76 -12.67 -5.36
CA ALA A 319 18.06 -13.83 -6.21
C ALA A 319 19.11 -13.49 -7.27
N ILE A 320 19.03 -12.31 -7.90
CA ILE A 320 20.03 -11.84 -8.87
C ILE A 320 21.41 -11.75 -8.19
N LEU A 321 21.50 -11.13 -7.01
CA LEU A 321 22.77 -11.05 -6.26
C LEU A 321 23.33 -12.42 -5.90
N ALA A 322 22.48 -13.32 -5.42
CA ALA A 322 22.88 -14.69 -5.08
C ALA A 322 23.45 -15.44 -6.30
N ASN A 323 22.87 -15.20 -7.49
CA ASN A 323 23.37 -15.78 -8.73
C ASN A 323 24.78 -15.29 -9.07
N LEU A 324 25.05 -13.99 -8.89
CA LEU A 324 26.39 -13.40 -9.08
C LEU A 324 27.44 -13.90 -8.06
N GLU A 325 26.99 -14.54 -6.99
CA GLU A 325 27.83 -15.15 -5.96
C GLU A 325 27.96 -16.68 -6.12
N GLY A 326 27.32 -17.28 -7.15
CA GLY A 326 27.30 -18.72 -7.35
C GLY A 326 26.49 -19.47 -6.27
N ASN A 327 25.52 -18.82 -5.65
CA ASN A 327 24.73 -19.37 -4.55
C ASN A 327 23.34 -19.82 -5.04
N ASP A 328 23.31 -20.89 -5.83
CA ASP A 328 22.09 -21.43 -6.45
C ASP A 328 21.00 -21.78 -5.43
N LYS A 329 21.41 -22.23 -4.24
CA LYS A 329 20.48 -22.54 -3.14
C LYS A 329 19.71 -21.28 -2.71
N LEU A 330 20.40 -20.14 -2.60
CA LEU A 330 19.78 -18.88 -2.23
C LEU A 330 18.94 -18.31 -3.38
N VAL A 331 19.37 -18.49 -4.65
CA VAL A 331 18.56 -18.15 -5.83
C VAL A 331 17.21 -18.87 -5.78
N LEU A 332 17.23 -20.20 -5.66
CA LEU A 332 16.03 -21.03 -5.60
C LEU A 332 15.15 -20.68 -4.40
N GLN A 333 15.75 -20.41 -3.24
CA GLN A 333 15.02 -19.98 -2.06
C GLN A 333 14.25 -18.67 -2.33
N LYS A 334 14.92 -17.66 -2.88
CA LYS A 334 14.32 -16.32 -3.07
C LYS A 334 13.27 -16.30 -4.17
N ILE A 335 13.51 -17.00 -5.27
CA ILE A 335 12.49 -17.19 -6.31
C ILE A 335 11.29 -17.97 -5.76
N GLY A 336 11.52 -19.04 -4.99
CA GLY A 336 10.44 -19.81 -4.37
C GLY A 336 9.61 -19.01 -3.36
N GLU A 337 10.23 -18.10 -2.61
CA GLU A 337 9.52 -17.16 -1.74
C GLU A 337 8.59 -16.22 -2.54
N VAL A 338 9.01 -15.76 -3.72
CA VAL A 338 8.19 -14.93 -4.63
C VAL A 338 7.04 -15.74 -5.23
N GLU A 339 7.33 -16.91 -5.82
CA GLU A 339 6.32 -17.80 -6.40
C GLU A 339 5.23 -18.19 -5.39
N LYS A 340 5.62 -18.42 -4.12
CA LYS A 340 4.68 -18.73 -3.04
C LYS A 340 3.72 -17.57 -2.75
N GLU A 341 4.19 -16.33 -2.71
CA GLU A 341 3.34 -15.16 -2.48
C GLU A 341 2.42 -14.90 -3.68
N ILE A 342 2.93 -15.03 -4.91
CA ILE A 342 2.12 -14.95 -6.13
C ILE A 342 0.99 -15.99 -6.09
N LYS A 343 1.30 -17.25 -5.78
CA LYS A 343 0.29 -18.33 -5.71
C LYS A 343 -0.81 -18.06 -4.70
N LYS A 344 -0.48 -17.46 -3.55
CA LYS A 344 -1.48 -17.07 -2.54
C LYS A 344 -2.40 -15.97 -3.04
N GLY A 345 -1.85 -14.99 -3.77
CA GLY A 345 -2.59 -13.79 -4.18
C GLY A 345 -3.30 -13.88 -5.53
N LYS A 346 -2.94 -14.84 -6.40
CA LYS A 346 -3.42 -14.92 -7.80
C LYS A 346 -4.94 -14.96 -7.98
N HIS A 347 -5.68 -15.48 -7.01
CA HIS A 347 -7.14 -15.50 -7.02
C HIS A 347 -7.78 -14.17 -6.59
N LEU A 348 -7.01 -13.30 -5.92
CA LEU A 348 -7.46 -12.00 -5.42
C LEU A 348 -7.20 -10.90 -6.46
N PHE A 349 -6.01 -10.92 -7.09
CA PHE A 349 -5.58 -9.88 -8.00
C PHE A 349 -5.01 -10.46 -9.29
N GLY A 350 -5.48 -9.98 -10.44
CA GLY A 350 -5.08 -10.51 -11.75
C GLY A 350 -3.67 -10.12 -12.17
N PHE A 351 -3.13 -9.00 -11.65
CA PHE A 351 -1.75 -8.58 -11.94
C PHE A 351 -0.70 -9.64 -11.57
N TYR A 352 -1.04 -10.56 -10.65
CA TYR A 352 -0.17 -11.69 -10.30
C TYR A 352 0.17 -12.60 -11.48
N ALA A 353 -0.62 -12.62 -12.55
CA ALA A 353 -0.26 -13.32 -13.77
C ALA A 353 1.00 -12.72 -14.42
N ALA A 354 1.10 -11.39 -14.45
CA ALA A 354 2.28 -10.69 -14.96
C ALA A 354 3.48 -10.88 -14.02
N GLU A 355 3.27 -10.86 -12.69
CA GLU A 355 4.32 -11.17 -11.73
C GLU A 355 4.85 -12.60 -11.88
N GLU A 356 3.97 -13.56 -12.16
CA GLU A 356 4.36 -14.94 -12.42
C GLU A 356 5.23 -15.04 -13.68
N GLN A 357 4.80 -14.43 -14.79
CA GLN A 357 5.54 -14.42 -16.05
C GLN A 357 6.92 -13.76 -15.90
N LEU A 358 7.01 -12.60 -15.23
CA LEU A 358 8.28 -11.92 -14.95
C LEU A 358 9.20 -12.80 -14.08
N THR A 359 8.64 -13.49 -13.08
CA THR A 359 9.42 -14.39 -12.22
C THR A 359 9.97 -15.59 -13.00
N GLN A 360 9.15 -16.20 -13.87
CA GLN A 360 9.59 -17.34 -14.68
C GLN A 360 10.67 -16.94 -15.69
N LEU A 361 10.53 -15.78 -16.32
CA LEU A 361 11.57 -15.22 -17.19
C LEU A 361 12.89 -15.03 -16.44
N LEU A 362 12.85 -14.38 -15.27
CA LEU A 362 14.06 -14.14 -14.51
C LEU A 362 14.70 -15.47 -14.05
N LYS A 363 13.87 -16.41 -13.57
CA LYS A 363 14.32 -17.74 -13.15
C LYS A 363 15.03 -18.48 -14.27
N SER A 364 14.48 -18.48 -15.48
CA SER A 364 15.10 -19.16 -16.62
C SER A 364 16.44 -18.52 -16.97
N LYS A 365 16.53 -17.18 -16.98
CA LYS A 365 17.79 -16.46 -17.22
C LYS A 365 18.86 -16.74 -16.17
N LEU A 366 18.50 -16.75 -14.88
CA LEU A 366 19.45 -17.06 -13.81
C LEU A 366 19.96 -18.51 -13.91
N MET A 367 19.08 -19.48 -14.22
CA MET A 367 19.46 -20.90 -14.36
C MET A 367 20.27 -21.20 -15.63
N THR A 368 20.26 -20.32 -16.63
CA THR A 368 21.11 -20.46 -17.84
C THR A 368 22.49 -19.80 -17.69
N LEU A 369 22.72 -19.02 -16.62
CA LEU A 369 23.97 -18.31 -16.37
C LEU A 369 24.97 -19.11 -15.51
N THR A 370 24.55 -20.27 -14.99
CA THR A 370 25.38 -21.31 -14.35
C THR A 370 25.86 -22.31 -15.38
#